data_AF-A0A179C4W2-F1
#
_entry.id   AF-A0A179C4W2-F1
#
_cell.length_a   1.000
_cell.length_b   1.000
_cell.length_c   1.000
_cell.angle_alpha   90.00
_cell.angle_beta   90.00
_cell.angle_gamma   90.00
#
_symmetry.space_group_name_H-M   'P 1'
#
loop_
_entity.id
_entity.type
_entity.pdbx_description
1 polymer ?
#
loop_
_entity_poly.entity_id
_entity_poly.type
_entity_poly.pdbx_seq_one_letter_code
_entity_poly.pdbx_strand_id
1 'polypeptide(L)'
;MLKKTKHFLRAHGVDYEKEHVNPLIVPEKVYVLKFGKKGEKLNNRFIVDHTYTWTGRIRINKIILRLHGQHHPREFNSETDLLLYLKKHAKSFAKANA
;
A
#
# COMPACT_ATOMS: atom_id res chain seq x y z
N MET A 1 -6.05 6.83 6.00
CA MET A 1 -5.06 6.55 4.93
C MET A 1 -5.41 5.25 4.20
N LEU A 2 -5.35 5.26 2.86
CA LEU A 2 -5.59 4.12 1.95
C LEU A 2 -6.90 3.34 2.20
N LYS A 3 -8.03 4.04 2.34
CA LYS A 3 -9.31 3.41 2.71
C LYS A 3 -9.85 2.49 1.60
N LYS A 4 -9.83 2.97 0.35
CA LYS A 4 -10.34 2.24 -0.82
C LYS A 4 -9.40 1.06 -1.15
N THR A 5 -8.08 1.25 -1.05
CA THR A 5 -7.11 0.16 -1.23
C THR A 5 -7.30 -0.96 -0.21
N LYS A 6 -7.46 -0.64 1.08
CA LYS A 6 -7.73 -1.66 2.12
C LYS A 6 -9.00 -2.44 1.84
N HIS A 7 -10.06 -1.77 1.44
CA HIS A 7 -11.30 -2.42 1.06
C HIS A 7 -11.09 -3.36 -0.13
N PHE A 8 -10.37 -2.92 -1.16
CA PHE A 8 -10.03 -3.74 -2.32
C PHE A 8 -9.22 -5.00 -1.93
N LEU A 9 -8.21 -4.87 -1.08
CA LEU A 9 -7.39 -6.00 -0.62
C LEU A 9 -8.24 -7.05 0.11
N ARG A 10 -9.11 -6.62 1.04
CA ARG A 10 -10.03 -7.52 1.75
C ARG A 10 -10.99 -8.23 0.81
N ALA A 11 -11.54 -7.52 -0.18
CA ALA A 11 -12.45 -8.11 -1.16
C ALA A 11 -11.78 -9.20 -2.02
N HIS A 12 -10.44 -9.17 -2.14
CA HIS A 12 -9.66 -10.15 -2.91
C HIS A 12 -8.94 -11.17 -2.02
N GLY A 13 -9.30 -11.29 -0.74
CA GLY A 13 -8.68 -12.24 0.18
C GLY A 13 -7.19 -11.99 0.41
N VAL A 14 -6.78 -10.72 0.40
CA VAL A 14 -5.40 -10.30 0.68
C VAL A 14 -5.35 -9.74 2.09
N ASP A 15 -4.50 -10.33 2.93
CA ASP A 15 -4.27 -9.87 4.29
C ASP A 15 -3.35 -8.65 4.28
N TYR A 16 -3.54 -7.74 5.22
CA TYR A 16 -2.70 -6.57 5.37
C TYR A 16 -2.49 -6.21 6.84
N GLU A 17 -1.37 -5.55 7.12
CA GLU A 17 -1.01 -5.07 8.45
C GLU A 17 -0.31 -3.71 8.35
N LYS A 18 -0.67 -2.79 9.25
CA LYS A 18 0.03 -1.51 9.35
C LYS A 18 1.37 -1.73 10.05
N GLU A 19 2.47 -1.37 9.41
CA GLU A 19 3.78 -1.36 10.06
C GLU A 19 3.95 -0.05 10.83
N HIS A 20 4.32 -0.15 12.10
CA HIS A 20 4.80 0.99 12.86
C HIS A 20 6.27 1.21 12.53
N VAL A 21 6.61 2.41 12.04
CA VAL A 21 7.99 2.74 11.66
C VAL A 21 8.52 3.78 12.63
N ASN A 22 9.78 3.61 13.04
CA ASN A 22 10.43 4.52 13.97
C ASN A 22 10.64 5.90 13.30
N PRO A 23 10.08 6.98 13.86
CA PRO A 23 10.20 8.34 13.30
C PRO A 23 11.64 8.87 13.30
N LEU A 24 12.57 8.26 14.03
CA LEU A 24 13.99 8.62 14.02
C LEU A 24 14.73 8.08 12.77
N ILE A 25 14.17 7.08 12.11
CA ILE A 25 14.80 6.38 10.96
C ILE A 25 14.14 6.79 9.64
N VAL A 26 12.84 7.10 9.67
CA VAL A 26 12.09 7.59 8.51
C VAL A 26 11.39 8.89 8.90
N PRO A 27 11.24 9.85 7.98
CA PRO A 27 10.51 11.07 8.29
C PRO A 27 9.11 10.74 8.86
N GLU A 28 8.63 11.51 9.84
CA GLU A 28 7.33 11.33 10.53
C GLU A 28 6.10 11.21 9.61
N LYS A 29 6.32 11.46 8.32
CA LYS A 29 5.38 11.61 7.22
C LYS A 29 5.25 10.33 6.37
N VAL A 30 5.77 9.20 6.83
CA VAL A 30 5.70 7.91 6.10
C VAL A 30 4.70 6.96 6.75
N TYR A 31 3.78 6.43 5.95
CA TYR A 31 2.83 5.39 6.34
C TYR A 31 3.12 4.10 5.60
N VAL A 32 3.38 3.00 6.32
CA VAL A 32 3.70 1.70 5.71
C VAL A 32 2.59 0.68 5.97
N LEU A 33 2.14 0.01 4.92
CA LEU A 33 1.14 -1.05 4.95
C LEU A 33 1.71 -2.30 4.28
N LYS A 34 1.99 -3.34 5.08
CA LYS A 34 2.39 -4.66 4.58
C LYS A 34 1.15 -5.40 4.09
N PHE A 35 1.29 -6.21 3.05
CA PHE A 35 0.22 -7.05 2.54
C PHE A 35 0.75 -8.33 1.88
N GLY A 36 -0.10 -9.34 1.82
CA GLY A 36 0.24 -10.66 1.28
C GLY A 36 -1.00 -11.51 1.10
N LYS A 37 -0.84 -12.63 0.41
CA LYS A 37 -1.93 -13.60 0.26
C LYS A 37 -2.36 -14.12 1.63
N LYS A 38 -3.64 -14.45 1.78
CA LYS A 38 -4.17 -14.94 3.04
C LYS A 38 -3.42 -16.18 3.55
N GLY A 39 -2.93 -16.13 4.78
CA GLY A 39 -2.14 -17.19 5.40
C GLY A 39 -0.67 -17.29 4.93
N GLU A 40 -0.20 -16.36 4.11
CA GLU A 40 1.21 -16.24 3.70
C GLU A 40 1.90 -15.05 4.37
N LYS A 41 3.24 -14.96 4.22
CA LYS A 41 4.01 -13.83 4.74
C LYS A 41 3.64 -12.52 4.01
N LEU A 42 3.51 -11.43 4.78
CA LEU A 42 3.21 -10.08 4.27
C LEU A 42 4.45 -9.42 3.65
N ASN A 43 4.95 -9.98 2.55
CA ASN A 43 6.21 -9.56 1.93
C ASN A 43 6.08 -8.31 1.05
N ASN A 44 4.86 -7.95 0.64
CA ASN A 44 4.61 -6.77 -0.18
C ASN A 44 4.30 -5.57 0.70
N ARG A 45 4.62 -4.36 0.24
CA ARG A 45 4.43 -3.13 1.02
C ARG A 45 3.91 -1.99 0.16
N PHE A 46 3.01 -1.20 0.73
CA PHE A 46 2.73 0.18 0.31
C PHE A 46 3.44 1.12 1.26
N ILE A 47 4.27 2.01 0.72
CA ILE A 47 4.93 3.08 1.47
C ILE A 47 4.29 4.38 0.99
N VAL A 48 3.67 5.13 1.90
CA VAL A 48 2.90 6.33 1.58
C VAL A 48 3.55 7.53 2.23
N ASP A 49 4.09 8.41 1.40
CA ASP A 49 4.57 9.71 1.83
C ASP A 49 3.39 10.67 1.85
N HIS A 50 3.16 11.29 3.01
CA HIS A 50 2.03 12.18 3.22
C HIS A 50 2.44 13.42 3.99
N THR A 51 1.69 14.49 3.82
CA THR A 51 1.85 15.73 4.59
C THR A 51 0.55 16.07 5.29
N TYR A 52 0.65 16.88 6.34
CA TYR A 52 -0.50 17.53 6.94
C TYR A 52 -0.62 18.92 6.33
N THR A 53 -1.83 19.23 5.85
CA THR A 53 -2.18 20.62 5.52
C THR A 53 -2.29 21.44 6.80
N TRP A 54 -2.28 22.77 6.67
CA TRP A 54 -2.52 23.68 7.79
C TRP A 54 -3.80 23.37 8.58
N THR A 55 -4.83 22.85 7.90
CA THR A 55 -6.10 22.40 8.53
C THR A 55 -6.04 21.02 9.19
N GLY A 56 -4.87 20.39 9.29
CA GLY A 56 -4.68 19.04 9.82
C GLY A 56 -5.13 17.91 8.88
N ARG A 57 -5.65 18.22 7.68
CA ARG A 57 -6.02 17.19 6.70
C ARG A 57 -4.77 16.53 6.11
N ILE A 58 -4.82 15.21 5.99
CA ILE A 58 -3.75 14.43 5.39
C ILE A 58 -3.81 14.56 3.86
N ARG A 59 -2.69 14.95 3.25
CA ARG A 59 -2.46 14.97 1.81
C ARG A 59 -1.45 13.88 1.45
N ILE A 60 -1.84 12.95 0.58
CA ILE A 60 -0.91 11.97 0.01
C ILE A 60 -0.06 12.69 -1.05
N ASN A 61 1.25 12.54 -0.96
CA ASN A 61 2.20 13.08 -1.95
C ASN A 61 2.66 12.00 -2.91
N LYS A 62 3.01 10.83 -2.37
CA LYS A 62 3.51 9.69 -3.13
C LYS A 62 3.10 8.39 -2.47
N ILE A 63 2.81 7.39 -3.29
CA ILE A 63 2.60 6.00 -2.86
C ILE A 63 3.56 5.13 -3.64
N ILE A 64 4.42 4.42 -2.94
CA ILE A 64 5.36 3.47 -3.50
C ILE A 64 4.84 2.06 -3.24
N LEU A 65 4.59 1.31 -4.29
CA LEU A 65 4.28 -0.11 -4.25
C LEU A 65 5.56 -0.91 -4.43
N ARG A 66 5.88 -1.70 -3.41
CA ARG A 66 6.99 -2.64 -3.43
C ARG A 66 6.44 -4.06 -3.35
N LEU A 67 6.52 -4.77 -4.48
CA LEU A 67 6.21 -6.19 -4.53
C LEU A 67 7.48 -7.01 -4.24
N HIS A 68 7.32 -8.12 -3.54
CA HIS A 68 8.41 -9.05 -3.31
C HIS A 68 8.90 -9.65 -4.65
N GLY A 69 10.21 -9.66 -4.86
CA GLY A 69 10.83 -10.10 -6.12
C GLY A 69 10.85 -9.04 -7.24
N GLN A 70 10.27 -7.85 -7.01
CA GLN A 70 10.31 -6.75 -7.98
C GLN A 70 11.61 -5.95 -7.85
N HIS A 71 12.33 -5.76 -8.96
CA HIS A 71 13.58 -4.99 -8.99
C HIS A 71 13.35 -3.47 -8.82
N HIS A 72 12.31 -2.94 -9.46
CA HIS A 72 11.97 -1.51 -9.41
C HIS A 72 10.60 -1.30 -8.79
N PRO A 73 10.49 -0.58 -7.66
CA PRO A 73 9.19 -0.26 -7.08
C PRO A 73 8.38 0.64 -8.03
N ARG A 74 7.05 0.57 -7.94
CA ARG A 74 6.17 1.46 -8.72
C ARG A 74 5.72 2.61 -7.87
N GLU A 75 5.70 3.80 -8.45
CA GLU A 75 5.28 5.03 -7.77
C GLU A 75 3.95 5.52 -8.33
N PHE A 76 3.11 6.06 -7.44
CA PHE A 76 1.80 6.61 -7.75
C PHE A 76 1.60 7.91 -6.98
N ASN A 77 0.90 8.87 -7.58
CA ASN A 77 0.61 10.15 -6.94
C ASN A 77 -0.70 10.11 -6.13
N SER A 78 -1.61 9.19 -6.45
CA SER A 78 -2.92 9.09 -5.81
C SER A 78 -3.34 7.66 -5.49
N GLU A 79 -4.25 7.51 -4.54
CA GLU A 79 -4.88 6.22 -4.22
C GLU A 79 -5.67 5.65 -5.42
N THR A 80 -6.22 6.53 -6.26
CA THR A 80 -6.97 6.13 -7.46
C THR A 80 -6.06 5.47 -8.49
N ASP A 81 -4.88 6.03 -8.75
CA ASP A 81 -3.91 5.47 -9.71
C ASP A 81 -3.40 4.11 -9.23
N LEU A 82 -3.11 4.03 -7.93
CA LEU A 82 -2.74 2.77 -7.30
C LEU A 82 -3.85 1.72 -7.47
N LEU A 83 -5.11 2.07 -7.22
CA LEU A 83 -6.23 1.15 -7.36
C LEU A 83 -6.43 0.68 -8.79
N LEU A 84 -6.28 1.58 -9.77
CA LEU A 84 -6.36 1.22 -11.18
C LEU A 84 -5.29 0.19 -11.54
N TYR A 85 -4.06 0.40 -11.04
CA TYR A 85 -2.98 -0.56 -11.21
C TYR A 85 -3.29 -1.91 -10.55
N LEU A 86 -3.74 -1.91 -9.28
CA LEU A 86 -4.06 -3.12 -8.54
C LEU A 86 -5.18 -3.94 -9.20
N LYS A 87 -6.22 -3.28 -9.73
CA LYS A 87 -7.29 -3.94 -10.49
C LYS A 87 -6.75 -4.66 -11.73
N LYS A 88 -5.86 -4.00 -12.49
CA LYS A 88 -5.23 -4.59 -13.68
C LYS A 88 -4.32 -5.78 -13.35
N HIS A 89 -3.72 -5.79 -12.17
CA HIS A 89 -2.71 -6.78 -11.77
C HIS A 89 -3.17 -7.70 -10.63
N ALA A 90 -4.48 -7.81 -10.37
CA ALA A 90 -5.02 -8.56 -9.24
C ALA A 90 -4.51 -10.01 -9.19
N LYS A 91 -4.34 -10.66 -10.35
CA LYS A 91 -3.80 -12.02 -10.48
C LYS A 91 -2.38 -12.21 -9.92
N SER A 92 -1.59 -11.14 -9.84
CA SER A 92 -0.19 -11.21 -9.38
C SER A 92 -0.06 -11.33 -7.85
N PHE A 93 -1.05 -10.87 -7.09
CA PHE A 93 -0.93 -10.76 -5.63
C PHE A 93 -2.18 -11.24 -4.87
N ALA A 94 -3.32 -11.36 -5.54
CA ALA A 94 -4.49 -12.06 -5.02
C ALA A 94 -4.44 -13.53 -5.42
N LYS A 95 -5.06 -14.41 -4.63
CA LYS A 95 -5.32 -15.78 -5.07
C LYS A 95 -6.22 -15.70 -6.31
N ALA A 96 -5.91 -16.46 -7.36
CA ALA A 96 -6.88 -16.68 -8.41
C ALA A 96 -8.09 -17.36 -7.74
N ASN A 97 -9.25 -16.72 -7.76
CA ASN A 97 -10.48 -17.43 -7.48
C ASN A 97 -10.62 -18.45 -8.63
N ALA A 98 -10.35 -19.71 -8.33
CA ALA A 98 -10.71 -20.84 -9.17
C ALA A 98 -12.23 -21.00 -9.16
#